data_AF-A0ABD1AWQ6-F1
#
_entry.id   AF-A0ABD1AWQ6-F1
#
_cell.length_a   1.000
_cell.length_b   1.000
_cell.length_c   1.000
_cell.angle_alpha   90.00
_cell.angle_beta   90.00
_cell.angle_gamma   90.00
#
_symmetry.space_group_name_H-M   'P 1'
#
loop_
_entity.id
_entity.type
_entity.pdbx_description
1 polymer ?
#
loop_
_entity_poly.entity_id
_entity_poly.type
_entity_poly.pdbx_seq_one_letter_code
_entity_poly.pdbx_strand_id
1 'polypeptide(L)'
;MPKSIYFTCTTLGLDGDRSPYVCLQCDFTAHNDCSGFPWVTNINRHDYRVSRTSLLGVVQAVCGVCRKKMDWSCRGYSCKRCSDFEFHTKCATREDVWDGREMKDEPEEDEDIEPFKVIDENTILHFIHEDHPLRLDKSGIFIEERFCKACVYSVLSQQ
;
A
#
# COMPACT_ATOMS: atom_id res chain seq x y z
N MET A 1 33.67 -13.95 20.58
CA MET A 1 32.93 -13.02 19.71
C MET A 1 31.49 -13.50 19.61
N PRO A 2 30.46 -12.64 19.69
CA PRO A 2 29.09 -13.07 19.46
C PRO A 2 28.95 -13.59 18.01
N LYS A 3 28.21 -14.68 17.82
CA LYS A 3 27.93 -15.22 16.48
C LYS A 3 26.84 -14.37 15.83
N SER A 4 27.13 -13.74 14.70
CA SER A 4 26.14 -13.08 13.85
C SER A 4 25.41 -14.14 13.01
N ILE A 5 24.09 -14.04 12.97
CA ILE A 5 23.23 -14.91 12.14
C ILE A 5 22.65 -14.01 11.06
N TYR A 6 22.85 -14.40 9.80
CA TYR A 6 22.23 -13.75 8.65
C TYR A 6 20.94 -14.46 8.30
N PHE A 7 19.88 -13.70 8.06
CA PHE A 7 18.57 -14.22 7.68
C PHE A 7 17.82 -13.19 6.83
N THR A 8 16.85 -13.63 6.04
CA THR A 8 15.92 -12.74 5.35
C THR A 8 14.63 -12.62 6.17
N CYS A 9 14.23 -11.40 6.50
CA CYS A 9 13.04 -11.15 7.31
C CYS A 9 11.76 -11.41 6.49
N THR A 10 10.95 -12.38 6.90
CA THR A 10 9.66 -12.73 6.25
C THR A 10 8.65 -11.57 6.26
N THR A 11 8.74 -10.64 7.21
CA THR A 11 7.85 -9.48 7.26
C THR A 11 8.21 -8.42 6.22
N LEU A 12 9.50 -8.24 5.91
CA LEU A 12 9.99 -7.09 5.13
C LEU A 12 10.73 -7.47 3.84
N GLY A 13 11.15 -8.72 3.67
CA GLY A 13 12.01 -9.15 2.56
C GLY A 13 13.43 -8.63 2.62
N LEU A 14 13.87 -8.17 3.78
CA LEU A 14 15.18 -7.54 3.95
C LEU A 14 16.06 -8.40 4.83
N ASP A 15 17.35 -8.39 4.51
CA ASP A 15 18.35 -9.11 5.29
C ASP A 15 18.55 -8.46 6.66
N GLY A 16 18.62 -9.33 7.67
CA GLY A 16 18.97 -9.00 9.04
C GLY A 16 20.23 -9.74 9.47
N ASP A 17 21.04 -9.08 10.30
CA ASP A 17 22.32 -9.58 10.83
C ASP A 17 22.34 -9.68 12.36
N ARG A 18 21.23 -9.30 13.02
CA ARG A 18 21.03 -9.32 14.48
C ARG A 18 20.24 -10.56 14.92
N SER A 19 19.98 -10.69 16.22
CA SER A 19 19.12 -11.76 16.76
C SER A 19 17.69 -11.67 16.19
N PRO A 20 17.25 -12.64 15.36
CA PRO A 20 15.89 -12.65 14.86
C PRO A 20 14.90 -13.14 15.93
N TYR A 21 13.65 -12.74 15.78
CA TYR A 21 12.52 -13.53 16.29
C TYR A 21 12.25 -14.69 15.33
N VAL A 22 12.20 -15.91 15.85
CA VAL A 22 11.99 -17.13 15.05
C VAL A 22 10.81 -17.91 15.62
N CYS A 23 9.84 -18.25 14.77
CA CYS A 23 8.83 -19.25 15.07
C CYS A 23 9.05 -20.47 14.17
N LEU A 24 9.61 -21.54 14.74
CA LEU A 24 9.93 -22.76 13.99
C LEU A 24 8.69 -23.49 13.45
N GLN A 25 7.57 -23.40 14.15
CA GLN A 25 6.31 -24.04 13.71
C GLN A 25 5.71 -23.37 12.47
N CYS A 26 5.91 -22.06 12.34
CA CYS A 26 5.39 -21.27 11.24
C CYS A 26 6.44 -21.00 10.15
N ASP A 27 7.65 -21.54 10.30
CA ASP A 27 8.83 -21.20 9.48
C ASP A 27 8.99 -19.68 9.27
N PHE A 28 8.80 -18.92 10.36
CA PHE A 28 8.75 -17.46 10.32
C PHE A 28 9.98 -16.88 11.01
N THR A 29 10.68 -15.98 10.31
CA THR A 29 11.86 -15.28 10.83
C THR A 29 11.72 -13.77 10.60
N ALA A 30 11.90 -12.96 11.64
CA ALA A 30 11.78 -11.51 11.51
C ALA A 30 12.76 -10.74 12.41
N HIS A 31 13.02 -9.47 12.07
CA HIS A 31 13.66 -8.57 13.02
C HIS A 31 12.76 -8.39 14.25
N ASN A 32 13.35 -8.18 15.44
CA ASN A 32 12.58 -7.92 16.66
C ASN A 32 11.57 -6.77 16.49
N ASP A 33 12.00 -5.72 15.81
CA ASP A 33 11.19 -4.50 15.60
C ASP A 33 10.10 -4.69 14.55
N CYS A 34 10.14 -5.76 13.74
CA CYS A 34 9.10 -6.07 12.76
C CYS A 34 7.80 -6.56 13.39
N SER A 35 7.78 -6.82 14.70
CA SER A 35 6.56 -7.18 15.42
C SER A 35 5.61 -6.00 15.61
N GLY A 36 6.12 -4.76 15.53
CA GLY A 36 5.37 -3.53 15.80
C GLY A 36 4.50 -3.00 14.66
N PHE A 37 4.45 -3.64 13.51
CA PHE A 37 3.60 -3.20 12.41
C PHE A 37 2.11 -3.50 12.69
N PRO A 38 1.20 -2.52 12.44
CA PRO A 38 -0.21 -2.64 12.77
C PRO A 38 -0.90 -3.77 11.99
N TRP A 39 -1.98 -4.33 12.51
CA TRP A 39 -2.79 -5.31 11.79
C TRP A 39 -3.70 -4.68 10.76
N VAL A 40 -4.29 -3.54 11.09
CA VAL A 40 -5.17 -2.77 10.21
C VAL A 40 -4.78 -1.31 10.32
N THR A 41 -4.67 -0.62 9.19
CA THR A 41 -4.27 0.78 9.17
C THR A 41 -4.93 1.55 8.02
N ASN A 42 -4.99 2.88 8.19
CA ASN A 42 -5.36 3.80 7.13
C ASN A 42 -4.10 4.21 6.36
N ILE A 43 -4.22 4.24 5.04
CA ILE A 43 -3.21 4.84 4.18
C ILE A 43 -3.78 6.16 3.70
N ASN A 44 -3.07 7.28 3.93
CA ASN A 44 -3.52 8.64 3.61
C ASN A 44 -3.99 8.86 2.15
N ARG A 45 -3.70 7.90 1.25
CA ARG A 45 -4.01 7.94 -0.19
C ARG A 45 -4.89 6.76 -0.62
N HIS A 46 -5.61 6.16 0.33
CA HIS A 46 -6.53 5.06 0.09
C HIS A 46 -7.67 5.11 1.10
N ASP A 47 -8.90 5.22 0.61
CA ASP A 47 -10.06 5.55 1.42
C ASP A 47 -10.50 4.41 2.34
N TYR A 48 -10.15 3.17 1.97
CA TYR A 48 -10.49 1.99 2.74
C TYR A 48 -9.35 1.53 3.64
N ARG A 49 -9.70 0.85 4.71
CA ARG A 49 -8.70 0.27 5.59
C ARG A 49 -7.99 -0.86 4.87
N VAL A 50 -6.68 -0.93 5.10
CA VAL A 50 -5.87 -2.03 4.61
C VAL A 50 -5.50 -2.94 5.77
N SER A 51 -5.54 -4.24 5.52
CA SER A 51 -5.25 -5.26 6.52
C SER A 51 -4.00 -6.03 6.15
N ARG A 52 -3.20 -6.40 7.17
CA ARG A 52 -2.04 -7.27 6.98
C ARG A 52 -2.49 -8.57 6.35
N THR A 53 -1.94 -8.85 5.20
CA THR A 53 -2.14 -10.11 4.49
C THR A 53 -0.81 -10.84 4.34
N SER A 54 -0.88 -12.16 4.37
CA SER A 54 0.19 -12.99 3.85
C SER A 54 0.01 -13.00 2.34
N LEU A 55 0.94 -12.44 1.57
CA LEU A 55 0.85 -12.33 0.10
C LEU A 55 0.99 -13.68 -0.65
N LEU A 56 0.53 -14.76 -0.03
CA LEU A 56 0.43 -16.08 -0.64
C LEU A 56 -0.67 -16.04 -1.71
N GLY A 57 -0.29 -15.80 -2.97
CA GLY A 57 -1.14 -16.11 -4.12
C GLY A 57 -1.40 -14.98 -5.12
N VAL A 58 -0.97 -13.74 -4.89
CA VAL A 58 -1.16 -12.66 -5.88
C VAL A 58 0.07 -12.52 -6.76
N VAL A 59 0.02 -13.18 -7.91
CA VAL A 59 1.08 -13.12 -8.91
C VAL A 59 1.04 -11.75 -9.60
N GLN A 60 2.15 -11.01 -9.56
CA GLN A 60 2.36 -9.71 -10.24
C GLN A 60 1.78 -8.44 -9.57
N ALA A 61 1.43 -8.47 -8.29
CA ALA A 61 1.00 -7.26 -7.62
C ALA A 61 2.07 -6.14 -7.60
N VAL A 62 1.59 -4.90 -7.63
CA VAL A 62 2.42 -3.68 -7.62
C VAL A 62 2.01 -2.84 -6.42
N CYS A 63 3.00 -2.39 -5.63
CA CYS A 63 2.72 -1.59 -4.46
C CYS A 63 2.08 -0.24 -4.81
N GLY A 64 0.91 0.08 -4.22
CA GLY A 64 0.20 1.34 -4.48
C GLY A 64 0.99 2.61 -4.09
N VAL A 65 1.97 2.50 -3.19
CA VAL A 65 2.80 3.62 -2.70
C VAL A 65 4.10 3.76 -3.51
N CYS A 66 4.94 2.71 -3.58
CA CYS A 66 6.26 2.81 -4.22
C CYS A 66 6.28 2.32 -5.68
N ARG A 67 5.18 1.76 -6.17
CA ARG A 67 4.99 1.27 -7.55
C ARG A 67 6.00 0.21 -7.99
N LYS A 68 6.68 -0.44 -7.05
CA LYS A 68 7.54 -1.60 -7.28
C LYS A 68 6.74 -2.89 -7.18
N LYS A 69 7.17 -3.92 -7.91
CA LYS A 69 6.62 -5.28 -7.81
C LYS A 69 6.75 -5.79 -6.38
N MET A 70 5.67 -6.38 -5.90
CA MET A 70 5.61 -7.02 -4.59
C MET A 70 6.30 -8.37 -4.66
N ASP A 71 7.15 -8.66 -3.67
CA ASP A 71 7.68 -10.01 -3.47
C ASP A 71 6.67 -10.83 -2.64
N TRP A 72 6.24 -11.96 -3.19
CA TRP A 72 5.29 -12.89 -2.58
C TRP A 72 5.86 -13.57 -1.34
N SER A 73 7.18 -13.55 -1.16
CA SER A 73 7.85 -14.04 0.05
C SER A 73 7.64 -13.13 1.27
N CYS A 74 7.13 -11.92 1.05
CA CYS A 74 7.03 -10.88 2.07
C CYS A 74 5.58 -10.67 2.52
N ARG A 75 5.40 -10.14 3.74
CA ARG A 75 4.10 -9.63 4.16
C ARG A 75 3.79 -8.28 3.50
N GLY A 76 2.51 -8.06 3.20
CA GLY A 76 1.99 -6.78 2.74
C GLY A 76 0.66 -6.45 3.37
N TYR A 77 0.07 -5.37 2.90
CA TYR A 77 -1.29 -4.99 3.22
C TYR A 77 -2.12 -5.06 1.95
N SER A 78 -3.36 -5.52 2.08
CA SER A 78 -4.35 -5.47 1.01
C SER A 78 -5.62 -4.81 1.51
N CYS A 79 -6.29 -4.13 0.59
CA CYS A 79 -7.65 -3.68 0.77
C CYS A 79 -8.62 -4.86 0.53
N LYS A 80 -9.68 -4.96 1.34
CA LYS A 80 -10.75 -5.95 1.09
C LYS A 80 -11.71 -5.51 0.01
N ARG A 81 -11.91 -4.19 -0.15
CA ARG A 81 -12.85 -3.62 -1.13
C ARG A 81 -12.23 -3.42 -2.50
N CYS A 82 -10.93 -3.11 -2.56
CA CYS A 82 -10.22 -2.90 -3.81
C CYS A 82 -9.32 -4.09 -4.13
N SER A 83 -9.67 -4.84 -5.19
CA SER A 83 -8.95 -6.04 -5.63
C SER A 83 -7.51 -5.79 -6.07
N ASP A 84 -7.18 -4.55 -6.46
CA ASP A 84 -5.92 -4.22 -7.13
C ASP A 84 -4.97 -3.39 -6.25
N PHE A 85 -5.32 -3.17 -4.97
CA PHE A 85 -4.56 -2.32 -4.06
C PHE A 85 -3.82 -3.14 -3.01
N GLU A 86 -2.53 -3.32 -3.27
CA GLU A 86 -1.59 -3.93 -2.35
C GLU A 86 -0.44 -2.99 -1.98
N PHE A 87 0.11 -3.18 -0.78
CA PHE A 87 1.14 -2.31 -0.24
C PHE A 87 2.22 -3.12 0.46
N HIS A 88 3.50 -2.80 0.20
CA HIS A 88 4.59 -3.33 1.03
C HIS A 88 4.36 -2.94 2.49
N THR A 89 4.71 -3.83 3.42
CA THR A 89 4.62 -3.54 4.87
C THR A 89 5.28 -2.20 5.23
N LYS A 90 6.50 -1.95 4.73
CA LYS A 90 7.21 -0.66 4.96
C LYS A 90 6.54 0.54 4.31
N CYS A 91 5.86 0.34 3.18
CA CYS A 91 5.24 1.45 2.47
C CYS A 91 3.95 1.86 3.17
N ALA A 92 3.15 0.88 3.60
CA ALA A 92 1.91 1.10 4.35
C ALA A 92 2.14 1.72 5.73
N THR A 93 3.36 1.66 6.27
CA THR A 93 3.70 2.13 7.62
C THR A 93 4.77 3.23 7.61
N ARG A 94 5.00 3.85 6.44
CA ARG A 94 5.91 4.99 6.30
C ARG A 94 5.27 6.20 6.98
N GLU A 95 6.06 6.98 7.71
CA GLU A 95 5.56 8.09 8.55
C GLU A 95 4.72 9.15 7.79
N ASP A 96 4.96 9.35 6.50
CA ASP A 96 4.20 10.26 5.64
C ASP A 96 2.99 9.58 4.95
N VAL A 97 2.80 8.28 5.15
CA VAL A 97 1.78 7.45 4.49
C VAL A 97 0.68 7.00 5.44
N TRP A 98 1.00 6.69 6.70
CA TRP A 98 0.03 6.28 7.71
C TRP A 98 -0.11 7.29 8.85
N ASP A 99 -1.23 7.22 9.56
CA ASP A 99 -1.57 8.08 10.69
C ASP A 99 -0.98 7.60 12.03
N GLY A 100 -0.25 6.48 12.04
CA GLY A 100 0.31 5.87 13.24
C GLY A 100 -0.71 5.16 14.12
N ARG A 101 -1.94 4.94 13.65
CA ARG A 101 -3.02 4.31 14.43
C ARG A 101 -3.29 2.88 13.98
N GLU A 102 -3.50 2.01 14.96
CA GLU A 102 -4.01 0.65 14.77
C GLU A 102 -5.54 0.71 14.71
N MET A 103 -6.11 0.22 13.62
CA MET A 103 -7.55 0.32 13.33
C MET A 103 -8.28 -1.02 13.46
N LYS A 104 -7.63 -2.05 14.02
CA LYS A 104 -8.18 -3.41 14.11
C LYS A 104 -9.45 -3.49 14.95
N ASP A 105 -9.53 -2.70 16.02
CA ASP A 105 -10.63 -2.75 16.99
C ASP A 105 -11.70 -1.67 16.73
N GLU A 106 -11.52 -0.85 15.70
CA GLU A 106 -12.50 0.16 15.29
C GLU A 106 -13.41 -0.41 14.20
N PRO A 107 -14.73 -0.14 14.21
CA PRO A 107 -15.60 -0.48 13.08
C PRO A 107 -15.21 0.34 11.85
N GLU A 108 -15.28 -0.25 10.66
CA GLU A 108 -15.09 0.46 9.40
C GLU A 108 -16.40 1.20 9.06
N GLU A 109 -16.31 2.50 8.72
CA GLU A 109 -17.48 3.25 8.29
C GLU A 109 -17.80 2.83 6.83
N ASP A 110 -19.02 2.35 6.60
CA ASP A 110 -19.45 1.75 5.32
C ASP A 110 -19.90 2.78 4.27
N GLU A 111 -19.65 4.07 4.48
CA GLU A 111 -20.03 5.09 3.48
C GLU A 111 -19.00 5.11 2.33
N ASP A 112 -19.34 4.41 1.23
CA ASP A 112 -18.67 4.55 -0.07
C ASP A 112 -18.95 5.96 -0.64
N ILE A 113 -18.28 6.98 -0.11
CA ILE A 113 -18.24 8.30 -0.74
C ILE A 113 -17.12 8.22 -1.79
N GLU A 114 -17.49 8.15 -3.06
CA GLU A 114 -16.50 8.22 -4.14
C GLU A 114 -15.67 9.51 -3.98
N PRO A 115 -14.32 9.44 -3.96
CA PRO A 115 -13.44 10.60 -3.79
C PRO A 115 -13.46 11.54 -5.01
N PHE A 116 -14.30 11.27 -6.00
CA PHE A 116 -14.47 12.11 -7.16
C PHE A 116 -15.90 12.03 -7.67
N LYS A 117 -16.34 13.10 -8.31
CA LYS A 117 -17.58 13.13 -9.07
C LYS A 117 -17.27 12.88 -10.53
N VAL A 118 -17.87 11.84 -11.12
CA VAL A 118 -17.79 11.62 -12.57
C VAL A 118 -18.54 12.75 -13.29
N ILE A 119 -17.85 13.47 -14.17
CA ILE A 119 -18.45 14.50 -15.03
C ILE A 119 -18.86 13.87 -16.37
N ASP A 120 -17.98 13.08 -16.97
CA ASP A 120 -18.22 12.33 -18.21
C ASP A 120 -17.35 11.07 -18.28
N GLU A 121 -17.45 10.31 -19.38
CA GLU A 121 -16.78 9.01 -19.59
C GLU A 121 -15.27 9.02 -19.28
N ASN A 122 -14.61 10.17 -19.45
CA ASN A 122 -13.16 10.33 -19.27
C ASN A 122 -12.80 11.50 -18.34
N THR A 123 -13.76 12.08 -17.63
CA THR A 123 -13.51 13.32 -16.86
C THR A 123 -14.10 13.19 -15.47
N ILE A 124 -13.27 13.46 -14.45
CA ILE A 124 -13.66 13.43 -13.04
C ILE A 124 -13.39 14.77 -12.36
N LEU A 125 -14.20 15.14 -11.37
CA LEU A 125 -13.91 16.21 -10.43
C LEU A 125 -13.42 15.58 -9.13
N HIS A 126 -12.13 15.68 -8.85
CA HIS A 126 -11.53 15.11 -7.65
C HIS A 126 -11.59 16.11 -6.49
N PHE A 127 -11.81 15.68 -5.24
CA PHE A 127 -11.92 16.59 -4.08
C PHE A 127 -10.66 17.45 -3.82
N ILE A 128 -9.52 17.07 -4.38
CA ILE A 128 -8.25 17.83 -4.32
C ILE A 128 -8.10 18.79 -5.52
N HIS A 129 -8.86 18.56 -6.59
CA HIS A 129 -8.88 19.36 -7.82
C HIS A 129 -10.29 19.92 -8.04
N GLU A 130 -10.86 20.58 -7.03
CA GLU A 130 -12.21 21.16 -7.14
C GLU A 130 -12.28 22.30 -8.17
N ASP A 131 -11.15 22.99 -8.39
CA ASP A 131 -11.06 24.12 -9.32
C ASP A 131 -11.06 23.71 -10.79
N HIS A 132 -10.74 22.44 -11.10
CA HIS A 132 -10.70 21.98 -12.49
C HIS A 132 -10.98 20.48 -12.67
N PRO A 133 -11.75 20.09 -13.70
CA PRO A 133 -11.94 18.69 -14.08
C PRO A 133 -10.63 18.03 -14.51
N LEU A 134 -10.41 16.79 -14.06
CA LEU A 134 -9.30 15.94 -14.50
C LEU A 134 -9.76 15.04 -15.64
N ARG A 135 -9.06 15.07 -16.77
CA ARG A 135 -9.27 14.13 -17.88
C ARG A 135 -8.40 12.90 -17.72
N LEU A 136 -9.01 11.73 -17.56
CA LEU A 136 -8.36 10.43 -17.46
C LEU A 136 -7.83 9.97 -18.81
N ASP A 137 -6.57 9.55 -18.84
CA ASP A 137 -5.96 8.94 -20.01
C ASP A 137 -6.23 7.42 -20.02
N LYS A 138 -7.08 6.97 -20.95
CA LYS A 138 -7.44 5.55 -21.14
C LYS A 138 -6.46 4.78 -22.04
N SER A 139 -5.40 5.42 -22.54
CA SER A 139 -4.46 4.79 -23.46
C SER A 139 -3.59 3.71 -22.80
N GLY A 140 -3.53 3.67 -21.46
CA GLY A 140 -2.69 2.72 -20.72
C GLY A 140 -1.19 2.95 -20.90
N ILE A 141 -0.79 4.01 -21.61
CA ILE A 141 0.61 4.38 -21.86
C ILE A 141 1.07 5.27 -20.71
N PHE A 142 2.07 4.80 -19.97
CA PHE A 142 2.62 5.50 -18.82
C PHE A 142 3.59 6.61 -19.25
N ILE A 143 3.28 7.86 -18.92
CA ILE A 143 4.16 9.02 -19.12
C ILE A 143 4.35 9.70 -17.76
N GLU A 144 5.58 9.70 -17.23
CA GLU A 144 5.93 10.19 -15.88
C GLU A 144 5.50 11.64 -15.61
N GLU A 145 5.29 12.46 -16.63
CA GLU A 145 4.93 13.88 -16.50
C GLU A 145 3.40 14.13 -16.49
N ARG A 146 2.57 13.10 -16.66
CA ARG A 146 1.12 13.23 -16.90
C ARG A 146 0.27 12.51 -15.87
N PHE A 147 0.59 12.63 -14.59
CA PHE A 147 -0.27 12.13 -13.52
C PHE A 147 -0.52 13.17 -12.44
N CYS A 148 -1.71 13.10 -11.88
CA CYS A 148 -2.12 13.91 -10.75
C CYS A 148 -1.42 13.41 -9.49
N LYS A 149 -0.56 14.23 -8.86
CA LYS A 149 0.24 13.83 -7.69
C LYS A 149 -0.61 13.41 -6.48
N ALA A 150 -1.87 13.83 -6.45
CA ALA A 150 -2.80 13.58 -5.36
C ALA A 150 -3.66 12.33 -5.57
N CYS A 151 -4.07 12.05 -6.81
CA CYS A 151 -5.03 11.01 -7.16
C CYS A 151 -4.43 9.85 -7.97
N VAL A 152 -3.18 9.98 -8.43
CA VAL A 152 -2.34 8.95 -9.08
C VAL A 152 -2.93 8.30 -10.35
N TYR A 153 -4.02 8.86 -10.88
CA TYR A 153 -4.50 8.57 -12.22
C TYR A 153 -3.64 9.27 -13.28
N SER A 154 -3.45 8.59 -14.42
CA SER A 154 -2.93 9.23 -15.63
C SER A 154 -3.92 10.29 -16.08
N VAL A 155 -3.48 11.54 -16.13
CA VAL A 155 -4.30 12.68 -16.52
C VAL A 155 -3.70 13.34 -17.75
N LEU A 156 -4.55 13.71 -18.70
CA LEU A 156 -4.14 14.58 -19.80
C LEU A 156 -3.96 15.98 -19.20
N SER A 157 -2.75 16.55 -19.26
CA SER A 157 -2.53 17.94 -18.85
C SER A 157 -3.41 18.84 -19.73
N GLN A 158 -4.39 19.51 -19.13
CA GLN A 158 -5.01 20.65 -19.79
C GLN A 158 -4.07 21.84 -19.62
N GLN A 159 -3.71 22.44 -20.75
CA GLN A 159 -3.05 23.74 -20.82
C GLN A 159 -4.08 24.85 -20.67
#